data_AF-A0A7C8YDH1-F1
#
_entry.id   AF-A0A7C8YDH1-F1
#
_cell.length_a   1.000
_cell.length_b   1.000
_cell.length_c   1.000
_cell.angle_alpha   90.00
_cell.angle_beta   90.00
_cell.angle_gamma   90.00
#
_symmetry.space_group_name_H-M   'P 1'
#
loop_
_entity.id
_entity.type
_entity.pdbx_description
1 polymer ?
#
loop_
_entity_poly.entity_id
_entity_poly.type
_entity_poly.pdbx_seq_one_letter_code
_entity_poly.pdbx_strand_id
1 'polypeptide(L)'
;MASLSNPKNDPKLEPEFDSLINREKMSGVERENKEGEEFDHGAPPPFKLADIRAAIPKHCWVKDPWKSMSYVVRDVIVIFALMIVAGYLDSWVVWPFYWFAQGIFFCALFAIGHDCGHGSFSNSNKLNDVVGHILHSSILVPYHAWRISHKLHHGNHAHADNDETWRPVSETTYRSMSNLSRMFRYTAPFPLFLFPYYLVMRDPGKKG
;
A
#
# COMPACT_ATOMS: atom_id res chain seq x y z
N MET A 1 -20.47 2.44 -5.97
CA MET A 1 -20.08 1.06 -6.33
C MET A 1 -19.81 1.03 -7.83
N ALA A 2 -18.56 1.21 -8.23
CA ALA A 2 -18.17 0.95 -9.62
C ALA A 2 -18.01 -0.56 -9.76
N SER A 3 -18.87 -1.17 -10.57
CA SER A 3 -18.73 -2.57 -10.98
C SER A 3 -17.39 -2.71 -11.69
N LEU A 4 -16.44 -3.44 -11.10
CA LEU A 4 -15.25 -3.88 -11.80
C LEU A 4 -15.71 -4.91 -12.82
N SER A 5 -16.02 -4.45 -14.04
CA SER A 5 -16.25 -5.33 -15.17
C SER A 5 -15.00 -6.18 -15.38
N ASN A 6 -15.20 -7.50 -15.42
CA ASN A 6 -14.16 -8.47 -15.75
C ASN A 6 -13.44 -8.03 -17.03
N PRO A 7 -12.12 -7.77 -17.01
CA PRO A 7 -11.38 -7.25 -18.17
C PRO A 7 -11.41 -8.17 -19.38
N LYS A 8 -11.82 -9.45 -19.20
CA LYS A 8 -12.09 -10.38 -20.30
C LYS A 8 -13.24 -9.97 -21.22
N ASN A 9 -14.14 -9.11 -20.76
CA ASN A 9 -15.35 -8.74 -21.50
C ASN A 9 -15.24 -7.37 -22.19
N ASP A 10 -14.06 -6.74 -22.20
CA ASP A 10 -13.85 -5.54 -23.02
C ASP A 10 -13.44 -5.98 -24.43
N PRO A 11 -14.29 -5.77 -25.45
CA PRO A 11 -14.02 -6.21 -26.83
C PRO A 11 -12.79 -5.55 -27.47
N LYS A 12 -12.20 -4.53 -26.83
CA LYS A 12 -10.92 -3.94 -27.26
C LYS A 12 -9.69 -4.64 -26.68
N LEU A 13 -9.82 -5.32 -25.53
CA LEU A 13 -8.73 -6.00 -24.82
C LEU A 13 -8.65 -7.49 -25.14
N GLU A 14 -9.76 -8.12 -25.53
CA GLU A 14 -9.86 -9.53 -25.90
C GLU A 14 -8.84 -9.97 -26.98
N PRO A 15 -8.67 -9.26 -28.11
CA PRO A 15 -7.68 -9.67 -29.12
C PRO A 15 -6.22 -9.48 -28.68
N GLU A 16 -5.94 -8.52 -27.78
CA GLU A 16 -4.59 -8.33 -27.22
C GLU A 16 -4.26 -9.43 -26.20
N PHE A 17 -5.23 -9.79 -25.35
CA PHE A 17 -5.09 -10.85 -24.35
C PHE A 17 -4.92 -12.24 -24.99
N ASP A 18 -5.71 -12.55 -26.03
CA ASP A 18 -5.57 -13.79 -26.80
C ASP A 18 -4.22 -13.87 -27.53
N SER A 19 -3.71 -12.72 -27.99
CA SER A 19 -2.37 -12.65 -28.59
C SER A 19 -1.25 -12.93 -27.58
N LEU A 20 -1.43 -12.53 -26.31
CA LEU A 20 -0.48 -12.80 -25.22
C LEU A 20 -0.52 -14.29 -24.81
N ILE A 21 -1.72 -14.88 -24.69
CA ILE A 21 -1.91 -16.32 -24.42
C ILE A 21 -1.28 -17.18 -25.52
N ASN A 22 -1.48 -16.81 -26.79
CA ASN A 22 -0.88 -17.54 -27.91
C ASN A 22 0.65 -17.37 -27.97
N ARG A 23 1.18 -16.23 -27.47
CA ARG A 23 2.63 -16.01 -27.36
C ARG A 23 3.26 -16.85 -26.25
N GLU A 24 2.56 -17.06 -25.12
CA GLU A 24 2.97 -18.01 -24.07
C GLU A 24 3.00 -19.46 -24.57
N LYS A 25 2.03 -19.85 -25.41
CA LYS A 25 2.01 -21.19 -26.03
C LYS A 25 3.20 -21.42 -26.97
N MET A 26 3.69 -20.38 -27.65
CA MET A 26 4.85 -20.50 -28.55
C MET A 26 6.20 -20.36 -27.85
N SER A 27 6.26 -19.85 -26.61
CA SER A 27 7.51 -19.71 -25.85
C SER A 27 7.93 -20.97 -25.08
N GLY A 28 7.29 -22.11 -25.32
CA GLY A 28 7.74 -23.41 -24.79
C GLY A 28 7.63 -23.57 -23.27
N VAL A 29 6.78 -22.81 -22.59
CA VAL A 29 6.43 -23.09 -21.19
C VAL A 29 5.33 -24.16 -21.20
N GLU A 30 5.72 -25.39 -21.52
CA GLU A 30 4.89 -26.56 -21.21
C GLU A 30 4.72 -26.60 -19.69
N ARG A 31 3.50 -26.32 -19.20
CA ARG A 31 3.15 -26.66 -17.83
C ARG A 31 3.05 -28.17 -17.75
N GLU A 32 4.15 -28.84 -17.43
CA GLU A 32 4.13 -30.20 -16.89
C GLU A 32 3.31 -30.16 -15.60
N ASN A 33 2.02 -30.44 -15.68
CA ASN A 33 1.25 -30.84 -14.51
C ASN A 33 1.66 -32.28 -14.17
N LYS A 34 2.77 -32.43 -13.43
CA LYS A 34 3.08 -33.70 -12.78
C LYS A 34 2.11 -33.88 -11.63
N GLU A 35 1.08 -34.70 -11.86
CA GLU A 35 0.18 -35.16 -10.81
C GLU A 35 1.01 -35.85 -9.70
N GLY A 36 1.14 -35.19 -8.54
CA GLY A 36 1.78 -35.76 -7.35
C GLY A 36 2.98 -35.01 -6.78
N GLU A 37 3.45 -33.93 -7.40
CA GLU A 37 4.50 -33.09 -6.80
C GLU A 37 3.88 -32.09 -5.79
N GLU A 38 4.19 -32.28 -4.51
CA GLU A 38 3.88 -31.32 -3.45
C GLU A 38 4.58 -29.99 -3.76
N PHE A 39 3.82 -28.90 -3.85
CA PHE A 39 4.35 -27.59 -4.18
C PHE A 39 5.28 -27.09 -3.05
N ASP A 40 6.58 -27.03 -3.31
CA ASP A 40 7.55 -26.49 -2.36
C ASP A 40 7.39 -24.98 -2.24
N HIS A 41 6.72 -24.54 -1.17
CA HIS A 41 6.53 -23.13 -0.82
C HIS A 41 7.86 -22.36 -0.58
N GLY A 42 8.97 -23.07 -0.32
CA GLY A 42 10.29 -22.49 -0.11
C GLY A 42 11.14 -22.37 -1.38
N ALA A 43 10.74 -23.01 -2.47
CA ALA A 43 11.47 -22.95 -3.72
C ALA A 43 11.38 -21.55 -4.35
N PRO A 44 12.46 -21.04 -4.99
CA PRO A 44 12.39 -19.78 -5.71
C PRO A 44 11.37 -19.89 -6.86
N PRO A 45 10.65 -18.81 -7.20
CA PRO A 45 9.70 -18.84 -8.29
C PRO A 45 10.38 -19.21 -9.62
N PRO A 46 9.68 -19.88 -10.54
CA PRO A 46 10.25 -20.35 -11.82
C PRO A 46 10.51 -19.22 -12.83
N PHE A 47 10.50 -17.95 -12.40
CA PHE A 47 10.72 -16.77 -13.22
C PHE A 47 11.59 -15.75 -12.47
N LYS A 48 12.31 -14.92 -13.22
CA LYS A 48 13.13 -13.83 -12.67
C LYS A 48 12.33 -12.53 -12.64
N LEU A 49 12.76 -11.59 -11.81
CA LEU A 49 12.20 -10.24 -11.76
C LEU A 49 12.27 -9.53 -13.14
N ALA A 50 13.28 -9.85 -13.95
CA ALA A 50 13.40 -9.31 -15.30
C ALA A 50 12.25 -9.76 -16.22
N ASP A 51 11.80 -11.01 -16.08
CA ASP A 51 10.71 -11.58 -16.88
C ASP A 51 9.39 -10.87 -16.55
N ILE A 52 9.15 -10.61 -15.25
CA ILE A 52 7.99 -9.83 -14.78
C ILE A 52 8.03 -8.41 -15.36
N ARG A 53 9.19 -7.74 -15.31
CA ARG A 53 9.33 -6.37 -15.83
C ARG A 53 9.14 -6.30 -17.35
N ALA A 54 9.57 -7.34 -18.07
CA ALA A 54 9.39 -7.45 -19.52
C ALA A 54 7.93 -7.68 -19.91
N ALA A 55 7.15 -8.36 -19.07
CA ALA A 55 5.73 -8.59 -19.28
C ALA A 55 4.87 -7.32 -19.11
N ILE A 56 5.35 -6.30 -18.37
CA ILE A 56 4.61 -5.05 -18.14
C ILE A 56 4.67 -4.16 -19.39
N PRO A 57 3.52 -3.73 -19.97
CA PRO A 57 3.48 -2.88 -21.14
C PRO A 57 4.29 -1.58 -20.97
N LYS A 58 4.96 -1.13 -22.04
CA LYS A 58 5.83 0.06 -22.03
C LYS A 58 5.13 1.32 -21.53
N HIS A 59 3.85 1.47 -21.84
CA HIS A 59 3.07 2.66 -21.44
C HIS A 59 2.82 2.71 -19.92
N CYS A 60 2.84 1.58 -19.21
CA CYS A 60 2.69 1.53 -17.74
C CYS A 60 3.91 2.12 -17.00
N TRP A 61 5.06 2.25 -17.68
CA TRP A 61 6.27 2.85 -17.11
C TRP A 61 6.31 4.37 -17.28
N VAL A 62 5.38 4.95 -18.05
CA VAL A 62 5.30 6.38 -18.29
C VAL A 62 4.51 7.03 -17.16
N LYS A 63 5.21 7.81 -16.34
CA LYS A 63 4.61 8.62 -15.27
C LYS A 63 4.19 9.97 -15.84
N ASP A 64 2.95 10.36 -15.58
CA ASP A 64 2.40 11.65 -15.97
C ASP A 64 2.21 12.56 -14.74
N PRO A 65 3.12 13.51 -14.49
CA PRO A 65 3.04 14.39 -13.33
C PRO A 65 1.79 15.27 -13.30
N TRP A 66 1.23 15.61 -14.46
CA TRP A 66 0.01 16.43 -14.52
C TRP A 66 -1.19 15.65 -14.06
N LYS A 67 -1.31 14.40 -14.50
CA LYS A 67 -2.33 13.48 -14.01
C LYS A 67 -2.17 13.25 -12.51
N SER A 68 -0.95 12.99 -12.03
CA SER A 68 -0.67 12.82 -10.59
C SER A 68 -1.06 14.07 -9.78
N MET A 69 -0.69 15.27 -10.24
CA MET A 69 -1.08 16.53 -9.60
C MET A 69 -2.59 16.78 -9.65
N SER A 70 -3.30 16.34 -10.69
CA SER A 70 -4.75 16.49 -10.75
C SER A 70 -5.46 15.72 -9.63
N TYR A 71 -4.93 14.56 -9.22
CA TYR A 71 -5.45 13.82 -8.06
C TYR A 71 -5.19 14.56 -6.75
N VAL A 72 -4.03 15.17 -6.58
CA VAL A 72 -3.74 16.03 -5.42
C VAL A 72 -4.76 17.17 -5.33
N VAL A 73 -4.94 17.91 -6.44
CA VAL A 73 -5.87 19.06 -6.48
C VAL A 73 -7.30 18.60 -6.20
N ARG A 74 -7.75 17.50 -6.83
CA ARG A 74 -9.07 16.91 -6.58
C ARG A 74 -9.26 16.62 -5.09
N ASP A 75 -8.33 15.90 -4.48
CA ASP A 75 -8.48 15.46 -3.08
C ASP A 75 -8.46 16.63 -2.11
N VAL A 76 -7.59 17.63 -2.35
CA VAL A 76 -7.57 18.88 -1.59
C VAL A 76 -8.90 19.63 -1.71
N ILE A 77 -9.45 19.77 -2.92
CA ILE A 77 -10.75 20.42 -3.13
C ILE A 77 -11.85 19.69 -2.36
N VAL A 78 -11.90 18.35 -2.42
CA VAL A 78 -12.93 17.58 -1.73
C VAL A 78 -12.77 17.69 -0.21
N ILE A 79 -11.55 17.66 0.31
CA ILE A 79 -11.26 17.87 1.74
C ILE A 79 -11.83 19.21 2.23
N PHE A 80 -11.55 20.31 1.52
CA PHE A 80 -12.07 21.62 1.90
C PHE A 80 -13.59 21.72 1.70
N ALA A 81 -14.13 21.12 0.64
CA ALA A 81 -15.57 21.09 0.41
C ALA A 81 -16.32 20.34 1.53
N LEU A 82 -15.82 19.17 1.94
CA LEU A 82 -16.38 18.41 3.06
C LEU A 82 -16.35 19.22 4.35
N MET A 83 -15.24 19.90 4.64
CA MET A 83 -15.09 20.77 5.81
C MET A 83 -16.11 21.93 5.80
N ILE A 84 -16.26 22.61 4.66
CA ILE A 84 -17.22 23.73 4.51
C ILE A 84 -18.66 23.24 4.67
N VAL A 85 -19.02 22.13 4.02
CA VAL A 85 -20.38 21.56 4.10
C VAL A 85 -20.70 21.11 5.52
N ALA A 86 -19.78 20.41 6.20
CA ALA A 86 -19.98 19.99 7.58
C ALA A 86 -20.12 21.19 8.52
N GLY A 87 -19.29 22.22 8.37
CA GLY A 87 -19.37 23.45 9.16
C GLY A 87 -20.61 24.29 8.89
N TYR A 88 -21.15 24.28 7.66
CA TYR A 88 -22.39 24.98 7.32
C TYR A 88 -23.63 24.28 7.90
N LEU A 89 -23.67 22.95 7.85
CA LEU A 89 -24.80 22.17 8.35
C LEU A 89 -24.79 22.01 9.89
N ASP A 90 -23.60 22.04 10.49
CA ASP A 90 -23.31 21.99 11.93
C ASP A 90 -24.34 21.19 12.76
N SER A 91 -24.40 19.89 12.52
CA SER A 91 -25.37 19.00 13.16
C SER A 91 -24.69 17.73 13.63
N TRP A 92 -25.07 17.27 14.84
CA TRP A 92 -24.59 16.01 15.43
C TRP A 92 -24.81 14.79 14.53
N VAL A 93 -25.79 14.83 13.64
CA VAL A 93 -26.03 13.76 12.67
C VAL A 93 -25.00 13.80 11.53
N VAL A 94 -24.58 14.99 11.11
CA VAL A 94 -23.63 15.19 9.99
C VAL A 94 -22.20 14.82 10.39
N TRP A 95 -21.80 15.13 11.63
CA TRP A 95 -20.44 14.95 12.11
C TRP A 95 -19.87 13.53 11.93
N PRO A 96 -20.57 12.43 12.27
CA PRO A 96 -20.06 11.08 12.03
C PRO A 96 -19.81 10.76 10.54
N PHE A 97 -20.71 11.19 9.65
CA PHE A 97 -20.52 10.99 8.20
C PHE A 97 -19.37 11.83 7.67
N TYR A 98 -19.24 13.07 8.15
CA TYR A 98 -18.10 13.93 7.84
C TYR A 98 -16.79 13.27 8.29
N TRP A 99 -16.66 12.83 9.54
CA TRP A 99 -15.42 12.20 10.02
C TRP A 99 -15.04 10.97 9.20
N PHE A 100 -16.01 10.13 8.87
CA PHE A 100 -15.78 8.96 8.03
C PHE A 100 -15.32 9.34 6.62
N ALA A 101 -16.05 10.24 5.95
CA ALA A 101 -15.69 10.69 4.60
C ALA A 101 -14.36 11.44 4.57
N GLN A 102 -14.12 12.34 5.52
CA GLN A 102 -12.90 13.10 5.68
C GLN A 102 -11.70 12.17 5.90
N GLY A 103 -11.86 11.13 6.73
CA GLY A 103 -10.85 10.10 6.96
C GLY A 103 -10.45 9.38 5.68
N ILE A 104 -11.41 9.04 4.81
CA ILE A 104 -11.12 8.41 3.50
C ILE A 104 -10.23 9.32 2.64
N PHE A 105 -10.50 10.63 2.59
CA PHE A 105 -9.70 11.56 1.80
C PHE A 105 -8.32 11.83 2.40
N PHE A 106 -8.17 11.76 3.73
CA PHE A 106 -6.83 11.76 4.35
C PHE A 106 -6.05 10.47 4.04
N CYS A 107 -6.71 9.31 3.96
CA CYS A 107 -6.08 8.10 3.43
C CYS A 107 -5.66 8.26 1.97
N ALA A 108 -6.43 8.99 1.16
CA ALA A 108 -6.06 9.31 -0.22
C ALA A 108 -4.80 10.21 -0.29
N LEU A 109 -4.70 11.24 0.55
CA LEU A 109 -3.47 12.04 0.66
C LEU A 109 -2.27 11.21 1.10
N PHE A 110 -2.47 10.29 2.06
CA PHE A 110 -1.44 9.35 2.47
C PHE A 110 -0.96 8.48 1.30
N ALA A 111 -1.89 7.94 0.49
CA ALA A 111 -1.58 7.13 -0.67
C ALA A 111 -0.79 7.90 -1.73
N ILE A 112 -1.17 9.14 -2.04
CA ILE A 112 -0.41 9.96 -3.01
C ILE A 112 0.97 10.33 -2.48
N GLY A 113 1.09 10.66 -1.18
CA GLY A 113 2.40 10.88 -0.56
C GLY A 113 3.25 9.60 -0.51
N HIS A 114 2.62 8.44 -0.37
CA HIS A 114 3.26 7.13 -0.44
C HIS A 114 3.82 6.85 -1.84
N ASP A 115 3.06 7.17 -2.90
CA ASP A 115 3.53 7.12 -4.29
C ASP A 115 4.71 8.07 -4.55
N CYS A 116 4.73 9.24 -3.91
CA CYS A 116 5.89 10.11 -3.92
C CYS A 116 7.11 9.41 -3.30
N GLY A 117 6.93 8.74 -2.17
CA GLY A 117 7.98 7.97 -1.49
C GLY A 117 8.52 6.80 -2.31
N HIS A 118 7.67 6.15 -3.12
CA HIS A 118 8.09 5.13 -4.09
C HIS A 118 8.70 5.70 -5.37
N GLY A 119 8.50 7.00 -5.63
CA GLY A 119 8.87 7.65 -6.87
C GLY A 119 7.98 7.28 -8.05
N SER A 120 6.80 6.69 -7.82
CA SER A 120 5.78 6.42 -8.84
C SER A 120 5.02 7.68 -9.25
N PHE A 121 4.98 8.70 -8.38
CA PHE A 121 4.27 9.96 -8.63
C PHE A 121 4.79 10.73 -9.86
N SER A 122 6.12 10.84 -10.01
CA SER A 122 6.77 11.50 -11.15
C SER A 122 8.19 10.95 -11.40
N ASN A 123 8.77 11.29 -12.55
CA ASN A 123 10.18 10.99 -12.84
C ASN A 123 11.18 11.92 -12.11
N SER A 124 10.71 12.99 -11.44
CA SER A 124 11.57 13.93 -10.73
C SER A 124 11.57 13.64 -9.23
N ASN A 125 12.71 13.19 -8.71
CA ASN A 125 12.87 12.95 -7.27
C ASN A 125 12.63 14.22 -6.44
N LYS A 126 13.02 15.40 -6.94
CA LYS A 126 12.77 16.68 -6.26
C LYS A 126 11.28 16.99 -6.16
N LEU A 127 10.53 16.76 -7.24
CA LEU A 127 9.08 16.98 -7.24
C LEU A 127 8.39 16.02 -6.26
N ASN A 128 8.77 14.74 -6.30
CA ASN A 128 8.25 13.73 -5.38
C ASN A 128 8.54 14.12 -3.91
N ASP A 129 9.75 14.58 -3.61
CA ASP A 129 10.12 14.95 -2.25
C ASP A 129 9.36 16.17 -1.75
N VAL A 130 9.21 17.21 -2.58
CA VAL A 130 8.44 18.41 -2.20
C VAL A 130 6.96 18.07 -2.00
N VAL A 131 6.33 17.39 -2.95
CA VAL A 131 4.91 17.02 -2.86
C VAL A 131 4.68 16.06 -1.69
N GLY A 132 5.52 15.03 -1.57
CA GLY A 132 5.45 14.07 -0.47
C GLY A 132 5.56 14.73 0.90
N HIS A 133 6.51 15.67 1.07
CA HIS A 133 6.61 16.45 2.31
C HIS A 133 5.36 17.26 2.60
N ILE A 134 4.81 17.98 1.62
CA ILE A 134 3.59 18.77 1.80
C ILE A 134 2.41 17.88 2.20
N LEU A 135 2.16 16.81 1.45
CA LEU A 135 1.00 15.93 1.64
C LEU A 135 1.07 15.20 2.98
N HIS A 136 2.18 14.52 3.28
CA HIS A 136 2.31 13.77 4.54
C HIS A 136 2.36 14.69 5.76
N SER A 137 3.02 15.86 5.67
CA SER A 137 3.05 16.80 6.80
C SER A 137 1.66 17.35 7.13
N SER A 138 0.79 17.54 6.12
CA SER A 138 -0.60 17.99 6.34
C SER A 138 -1.45 17.01 7.14
N ILE A 139 -1.06 15.73 7.20
CA ILE A 139 -1.70 14.66 7.97
C ILE A 139 -0.81 14.13 9.10
N LEU A 140 0.19 14.92 9.53
CA LEU A 140 1.09 14.63 10.65
C LEU A 140 1.96 13.36 10.45
N VAL A 141 2.26 13.01 9.21
CA VAL A 141 3.20 11.93 8.87
C VAL A 141 4.58 12.52 8.55
N PRO A 142 5.67 12.10 9.23
CA PRO A 142 7.00 12.61 8.97
C PRO A 142 7.59 11.99 7.68
N TYR A 143 7.30 12.60 6.53
CA TYR A 143 7.59 12.05 5.19
C TYR A 143 8.99 11.44 5.03
N HIS A 144 10.05 12.14 5.44
CA HIS A 144 11.42 11.68 5.21
C HIS A 144 11.74 10.39 5.98
N ALA A 145 11.44 10.37 7.27
CA ALA A 145 11.64 9.20 8.12
C ALA A 145 10.75 8.04 7.65
N TRP A 146 9.48 8.36 7.36
CA TRP A 146 8.51 7.40 6.84
C TRP A 146 8.97 6.77 5.51
N ARG A 147 9.44 7.57 4.54
CA ARG A 147 9.93 7.06 3.24
C ARG A 147 11.05 6.05 3.39
N ILE A 148 11.97 6.29 4.34
CA ILE A 148 13.10 5.38 4.59
C ILE A 148 12.61 4.08 5.23
N SER A 149 11.85 4.16 6.33
CA SER A 149 11.33 2.96 7.01
C SER A 149 10.40 2.15 6.12
N HIS A 150 9.58 2.82 5.32
CA HIS A 150 8.68 2.20 4.36
C HIS A 150 9.40 1.48 3.22
N LYS A 151 10.52 2.02 2.72
CA LYS A 151 11.36 1.32 1.74
C LYS A 151 11.95 0.03 2.32
N LEU A 152 12.36 0.05 3.60
CA LEU A 152 12.82 -1.15 4.30
C LEU A 152 11.68 -2.16 4.50
N HIS A 153 10.49 -1.68 4.85
CA HIS A 153 9.29 -2.52 4.94
C HIS A 153 9.01 -3.24 3.62
N HIS A 154 8.97 -2.54 2.49
CA HIS A 154 8.73 -3.18 1.19
C HIS A 154 9.82 -4.18 0.79
N GLY A 155 11.09 -3.89 1.13
CA GLY A 155 12.19 -4.82 0.88
C GLY A 155 12.14 -6.08 1.74
N ASN A 156 11.51 -6.00 2.91
CA ASN A 156 11.43 -7.07 3.90
C ASN A 156 9.99 -7.47 4.22
N HIS A 157 9.03 -7.22 3.32
CA HIS A 157 7.61 -7.37 3.62
C HIS A 157 7.32 -8.82 4.02
N ALA A 158 6.63 -9.00 5.15
CA ALA A 158 6.35 -10.32 5.73
C ALA A 158 7.58 -11.14 6.16
N HIS A 159 8.77 -10.53 6.20
CA HIS A 159 9.96 -11.16 6.78
C HIS A 159 9.89 -11.05 8.31
N ALA A 160 9.72 -12.19 8.99
CA ALA A 160 9.59 -12.27 10.45
C ALA A 160 10.67 -11.46 11.20
N ASP A 161 11.92 -11.54 10.73
CA ASP A 161 13.04 -10.86 11.36
C ASP A 161 13.55 -9.58 10.72
N ASN A 162 12.99 -9.09 9.61
CA ASN A 162 13.53 -7.91 8.93
C ASN A 162 12.47 -6.84 8.60
N ASP A 163 11.18 -7.14 8.72
CA ASP A 163 10.12 -6.15 8.54
C ASP A 163 10.19 -5.05 9.63
N GLU A 164 9.93 -3.80 9.27
CA GLU A 164 9.92 -2.62 10.16
C GLU A 164 8.53 -2.30 10.72
N THR A 165 7.45 -2.79 10.10
CA THR A 165 6.07 -2.39 10.45
C THR A 165 5.35 -3.43 11.29
N TRP A 166 5.50 -4.71 10.97
CA TRP A 166 4.85 -5.77 11.72
C TRP A 166 5.73 -7.00 11.81
N ARG A 167 5.80 -7.58 13.01
CA ARG A 167 6.44 -8.86 13.25
C ARG A 167 5.55 -9.75 14.09
N PRO A 168 5.33 -11.00 13.67
CA PRO A 168 4.71 -11.97 14.54
C PRO A 168 5.66 -12.23 15.71
N VAL A 169 5.12 -12.22 16.92
CA VAL A 169 5.84 -12.76 18.07
C VAL A 169 5.95 -14.27 17.91
N SER A 170 7.08 -14.86 18.31
CA SER A 170 7.19 -16.32 18.33
C SER A 170 6.16 -16.93 19.29
N GLU A 171 5.77 -18.18 19.04
CA GLU A 171 4.81 -18.88 19.90
C GLU A 171 5.29 -18.93 21.35
N THR A 172 6.57 -19.22 21.56
CA THR A 172 7.20 -19.22 22.88
C THR A 172 7.06 -17.87 23.59
N THR A 173 7.34 -16.78 22.87
CA THR A 173 7.16 -15.41 23.39
C THR A 173 5.70 -15.15 23.73
N TYR A 174 4.76 -15.48 22.85
CA TYR A 174 3.33 -15.27 23.08
C TYR A 174 2.83 -16.00 24.34
N ARG A 175 3.21 -17.27 24.50
CA ARG A 175 2.82 -18.09 25.66
C ARG A 175 3.39 -17.57 26.97
N SER A 176 4.55 -16.93 26.93
CA SER A 176 5.17 -16.32 28.12
C SER A 176 4.54 -14.97 28.53
N MET A 177 3.70 -14.35 27.68
CA MET A 177 3.11 -13.04 27.97
C MET A 177 2.00 -13.10 29.02
N SER A 178 1.98 -12.09 29.90
CA SER A 178 0.86 -11.86 30.82
C SER A 178 -0.47 -11.69 30.05
N ASN A 179 -1.59 -12.02 30.71
CA ASN A 179 -2.93 -11.81 30.14
C ASN A 179 -3.16 -10.34 29.76
N LEU A 180 -2.63 -9.41 30.57
CA LEU A 180 -2.74 -7.97 30.33
C LEU A 180 -2.01 -7.56 29.05
N SER A 181 -0.77 -8.01 28.88
CA SER A 181 0.03 -7.72 27.67
C SER A 181 -0.63 -8.27 26.41
N ARG A 182 -1.23 -9.46 26.47
CA ARG A 182 -1.98 -10.06 25.35
C ARG A 182 -3.24 -9.25 25.01
N MET A 183 -4.01 -8.85 26.02
CA MET A 183 -5.21 -8.03 25.82
C MET A 183 -4.86 -6.69 25.15
N PHE A 184 -3.83 -5.98 25.64
CA PHE A 184 -3.44 -4.70 25.07
C PHE A 184 -2.87 -4.80 23.66
N ARG A 185 -2.16 -5.88 23.32
CA ARG A 185 -1.55 -6.08 22.00
C ARG A 185 -2.46 -6.70 20.93
N TYR A 186 -3.46 -7.49 21.31
CA TYR A 186 -4.20 -8.31 20.34
C TYR A 186 -5.73 -8.21 20.44
N THR A 187 -6.29 -7.54 21.45
CA THR A 187 -7.75 -7.41 21.60
C THR A 187 -8.21 -6.00 21.23
N ALA A 188 -9.06 -5.87 20.21
CA ALA A 188 -9.64 -4.57 19.87
C ALA A 188 -10.44 -3.98 21.06
N PRO A 189 -10.38 -2.66 21.33
CA PRO A 189 -9.68 -1.62 20.56
C PRO A 189 -8.26 -1.32 21.07
N PHE A 190 -7.74 -2.06 22.06
CA PHE A 190 -6.54 -1.68 22.81
C PHE A 190 -5.27 -1.43 21.98
N PRO A 191 -4.99 -2.19 20.90
CA PRO A 191 -3.83 -1.93 20.04
C PRO A 191 -3.83 -0.53 19.42
N LEU A 192 -5.01 0.06 19.17
CA LEU A 192 -5.11 1.41 18.59
C LEU A 192 -4.51 2.48 19.52
N PHE A 193 -4.55 2.26 20.83
CA PHE A 193 -3.98 3.17 21.83
C PHE A 193 -2.48 2.93 22.07
N LEU A 194 -1.92 1.83 21.58
CA LEU A 194 -0.48 1.57 21.64
C LEU A 194 0.30 2.24 20.51
N PHE A 195 -0.37 2.69 19.45
CA PHE A 195 0.28 3.33 18.30
C PHE A 195 1.23 4.48 18.69
N PRO A 196 0.87 5.43 19.59
CA PRO A 196 1.80 6.47 20.02
C PRO A 196 3.07 5.92 20.70
N TYR A 197 2.97 4.81 21.45
CA TYR A 197 4.13 4.16 22.07
C TYR A 197 5.08 3.59 21.01
N TYR A 198 4.53 2.97 19.97
CA TYR A 198 5.32 2.46 18.83
C TYR A 198 6.00 3.56 18.00
N LEU A 199 5.53 4.82 18.07
CA LEU A 199 6.18 5.95 17.39
C LEU A 199 7.44 6.46 18.10
N VAL A 200 7.54 6.27 19.43
CA VAL A 200 8.68 6.75 20.24
C VAL A 200 9.60 5.62 20.71
N MET A 201 9.09 4.40 20.83
CA MET A 201 9.83 3.22 21.25
C MET A 201 9.88 2.22 20.11
N ARG A 202 11.10 1.89 19.69
CA ARG A 202 11.34 0.82 18.72
C ARG A 202 11.03 -0.52 19.37
N ASP A 203 10.66 -1.51 18.56
CA ASP A 203 10.40 -2.86 19.08
C ASP A 203 11.63 -3.40 19.85
N PRO A 204 11.42 -3.96 21.06
CA PRO A 204 12.49 -4.56 21.83
C PRO A 204 13.24 -5.63 21.02
N GLY A 205 14.58 -5.53 20.97
CA GLY A 205 15.44 -6.51 20.31
C GLY A 205 16.01 -6.08 18.95
N LYS A 206 15.58 -4.94 18.38
CA LYS A 206 16.26 -4.38 17.20
C LYS A 206 17.49 -3.56 17.58
N LYS A 207 18.60 -3.79 16.89
CA LYS A 207 19.80 -2.93 16.89
C LYS A 207 19.79 -2.07 15.62
N GLY A 208 20.05 -0.78 15.76
CA GLY A 208 19.99 0.24 14.70
C GLY A 208 19.27 1.49 15.20
#